data_AF-A0A959H6I7-F1
#
_entry.id   AF-A0A959H6I7-F1
#
_cell.length_a   1.000
_cell.length_b   1.000
_cell.length_c   1.000
_cell.angle_alpha   90.00
_cell.angle_beta   90.00
_cell.angle_gamma   90.00
#
_symmetry.space_group_name_H-M   'P 1'
#
loop_
_entity.id
_entity.type
_entity.pdbx_description
1 polymer ?
#
loop_
_entity_poly.entity_id
_entity_poly.type
_entity_poly.pdbx_seq_one_letter_code
_entity_poly.pdbx_strand_id
1 'polypeptide(L)'
;MLFHTVQRLLEEGTPARRLVYLSIETPIYTGIALESLLRIAWEASGEQVEKASEWAVFFDEIQYLKDWEIHLKSLADSFRNVKFVVSGSAAAALKLKSRESGAGRFTDFMLPPLTFNEFIELKGNNHLIKQVFLQIGGKNVPYFGATFEKELNEQFIEYINYGGYPEVIFSEITSSKFT
;
A
#
# COMPACT_ATOMS: atom_id res chain seq x y z
N MET A 1 -4.00 3.28 -0.70
CA MET A 1 -2.64 3.47 -1.27
C MET A 1 -2.61 3.44 -2.79
N LEU A 2 -3.05 2.37 -3.47
CA LEU A 2 -3.04 2.33 -4.95
C LEU A 2 -3.84 3.49 -5.58
N PHE A 3 -5.04 3.78 -5.07
CA PHE A 3 -5.83 4.92 -5.53
C PHE A 3 -5.12 6.27 -5.37
N HIS A 4 -4.37 6.48 -4.27
CA HIS A 4 -3.59 7.71 -4.08
C HIS A 4 -2.44 7.79 -5.08
N THR A 5 -1.79 6.66 -5.40
CA THR A 5 -0.76 6.60 -6.44
C THR A 5 -1.34 6.91 -7.82
N VAL A 6 -2.51 6.35 -8.15
CA VAL A 6 -3.21 6.65 -9.42
C VAL A 6 -3.56 8.13 -9.48
N GLN A 7 -4.11 8.70 -8.40
CA GLN A 7 -4.43 10.12 -8.32
C GLN A 7 -3.17 10.98 -8.52
N ARG A 8 -2.06 10.65 -7.84
CA ARG A 8 -0.81 11.39 -8.01
C ARG A 8 -0.29 11.34 -9.45
N LEU A 9 -0.37 10.18 -10.12
CA LEU A 9 0.04 10.06 -11.52
C LEU A 9 -0.83 10.91 -12.45
N LEU A 10 -2.13 11.02 -12.17
CA LEU A 10 -3.03 11.90 -12.90
C LEU A 10 -2.64 13.37 -12.69
N GLU A 11 -2.35 13.76 -11.45
CA GLU A 11 -1.90 15.13 -11.09
C GLU A 11 -0.54 15.48 -11.71
N GLU A 12 0.37 14.50 -11.83
CA GLU A 12 1.68 14.62 -12.50
C GLU A 12 1.57 14.67 -14.04
N GLY A 13 0.36 14.53 -14.60
CA GLY A 13 0.08 14.68 -16.03
C GLY A 13 0.05 13.37 -16.84
N THR A 14 0.00 12.21 -16.18
CA THR A 14 -0.16 10.92 -16.87
C THR A 14 -1.56 10.83 -17.47
N PRO A 15 -1.71 10.50 -18.77
CA PRO A 15 -3.03 10.39 -19.39
C PRO A 15 -3.89 9.31 -18.72
N ALA A 16 -5.11 9.64 -18.31
CA ALA A 16 -6.03 8.70 -17.65
C ALA A 16 -6.29 7.43 -18.48
N ARG A 17 -6.25 7.54 -19.81
CA ARG A 17 -6.42 6.41 -20.73
C ARG A 17 -5.28 5.38 -20.67
N ARG A 18 -4.12 5.77 -20.12
CA ARG A 18 -2.93 4.91 -19.95
C ARG A 18 -2.82 4.33 -18.53
N LEU A 19 -3.76 4.66 -17.66
CA LEU A 19 -3.86 4.12 -16.31
C LEU A 19 -4.96 3.06 -16.28
N VAL A 20 -4.58 1.83 -15.94
CA VAL A 20 -5.51 0.70 -15.82
C VAL A 20 -5.52 0.25 -14.37
N TYR A 21 -6.71 0.14 -13.78
CA TYR A 21 -6.91 -0.38 -12.43
C TYR A 21 -7.80 -1.62 -12.48
N LEU A 22 -7.33 -2.74 -11.93
CA LEU A 22 -8.04 -4.01 -11.91
C LEU A 22 -7.98 -4.62 -10.51
N SER A 23 -9.14 -4.83 -9.88
CA SER A 23 -9.25 -5.54 -8.61
C SER A 23 -9.52 -7.02 -8.85
N ILE A 24 -8.53 -7.87 -8.56
CA ILE A 24 -8.53 -9.31 -8.87
C ILE A 24 -9.42 -10.12 -7.92
N GLU A 25 -9.79 -9.55 -6.77
CA GLU A 25 -10.78 -10.12 -5.85
C GLU A 25 -12.18 -10.25 -6.51
N THR A 26 -12.46 -9.47 -7.56
CA THR A 26 -13.78 -9.45 -8.18
C THR A 26 -14.12 -10.82 -8.80
N PRO A 27 -15.24 -11.48 -8.41
CA PRO A 27 -15.56 -12.84 -8.85
C PRO A 27 -15.64 -13.02 -10.37
N ILE A 28 -15.95 -11.95 -11.12
CA ILE A 28 -16.07 -11.93 -12.58
C ILE A 28 -14.73 -12.27 -13.27
N TYR A 29 -13.60 -12.02 -12.61
CA TYR A 29 -12.27 -12.26 -13.18
C TYR A 29 -11.75 -13.68 -12.91
N THR A 30 -12.49 -14.48 -12.15
CA THR A 30 -12.11 -15.86 -11.83
C THR A 30 -12.03 -16.69 -13.10
N GLY A 31 -10.84 -17.21 -13.41
CA GLY A 31 -10.60 -18.06 -14.59
C GLY A 31 -10.25 -17.31 -15.88
N ILE A 32 -10.20 -15.98 -15.86
CA ILE A 32 -9.72 -15.17 -16.98
C ILE A 32 -8.21 -14.91 -16.80
N ALA A 33 -7.43 -15.09 -17.86
CA ALA A 33 -6.01 -14.75 -17.84
C ALA A 33 -5.80 -13.24 -17.72
N LEU A 34 -4.81 -12.79 -16.93
CA LEU A 34 -4.49 -11.36 -16.79
C LEU A 34 -4.24 -10.67 -18.12
N GLU A 35 -3.63 -11.38 -19.08
CA GLU A 35 -3.41 -10.85 -20.44
C GLU A 35 -4.73 -10.49 -21.14
N SER A 36 -5.76 -11.32 -21.00
CA SER A 36 -7.08 -11.03 -21.58
C SER A 36 -7.71 -9.81 -20.93
N LEU A 37 -7.59 -9.65 -19.60
CA LEU A 37 -8.09 -8.47 -18.89
C LEU A 37 -7.38 -7.20 -19.35
N LEU A 38 -6.06 -7.28 -19.55
CA LEU A 38 -5.28 -6.17 -20.10
C LEU A 38 -5.73 -5.80 -21.51
N ARG A 39 -5.93 -6.79 -22.39
CA ARG A 39 -6.42 -6.55 -23.75
C ARG A 39 -7.76 -5.84 -23.77
N ILE A 40 -8.70 -6.28 -22.93
CA ILE A 40 -10.01 -5.62 -22.79
C ILE A 40 -9.84 -4.17 -22.30
N ALA A 41 -8.98 -3.93 -21.30
CA ALA A 41 -8.71 -2.59 -20.79
C ALA A 41 -8.09 -1.67 -21.88
N TRP A 42 -7.18 -2.22 -22.68
CA TRP A 42 -6.57 -1.50 -23.80
C TRP A 42 -7.56 -1.23 -24.93
N GLU A 43 -8.39 -2.19 -25.30
CA GLU A 43 -9.46 -1.97 -26.28
C GLU A 43 -10.42 -0.87 -25.83
N ALA A 44 -10.81 -0.88 -24.54
CA ALA A 44 -11.67 0.15 -23.96
C ALA A 44 -11.01 1.55 -23.94
N SER A 45 -9.68 1.61 -23.83
CA SER A 45 -8.94 2.88 -23.85
C SER A 45 -8.92 3.56 -25.23
N GLY A 46 -9.09 2.78 -26.29
CA GLY A 46 -8.96 3.23 -27.68
C GLY A 46 -7.53 3.58 -28.13
N GLU A 47 -6.49 3.33 -27.32
CA GLU A 47 -5.08 3.55 -27.67
C GLU A 47 -4.37 2.26 -28.11
N GLN A 48 -3.48 2.36 -29.11
CA GLN A 48 -2.61 1.26 -29.53
C GLN A 48 -1.45 1.09 -28.54
N VAL A 49 -1.43 -0.06 -27.88
CA VAL A 49 -0.45 -0.44 -26.83
C VAL A 49 0.99 -0.40 -27.34
N GLU A 50 1.22 -0.72 -28.62
CA GLU A 50 2.57 -0.78 -29.17
C GLU A 50 3.20 0.61 -29.44
N LYS A 51 2.40 1.68 -29.45
CA LYS A 51 2.88 3.06 -29.73
C LYS A 51 2.86 3.97 -28.52
N ALA A 52 2.04 3.66 -27.53
CA ALA A 52 1.96 4.43 -26.31
C ALA A 52 3.13 4.05 -25.38
N SER A 53 4.09 4.95 -25.27
CA SER A 53 5.06 4.94 -24.19
C SER A 53 4.33 5.22 -22.86
N GLU A 54 4.63 4.42 -21.84
CA GLU A 54 4.28 4.66 -20.42
C GLU A 54 2.84 4.29 -20.01
N TRP A 55 2.45 3.03 -20.21
CA TRP A 55 1.28 2.48 -19.52
C TRP A 55 1.60 2.17 -18.06
N ALA A 56 0.65 2.42 -17.17
CA ALA A 56 0.69 1.92 -15.79
C ALA A 56 -0.54 1.09 -15.49
N VAL A 57 -0.32 -0.17 -15.11
CA VAL A 57 -1.37 -1.13 -14.77
C VAL A 57 -1.25 -1.48 -13.29
N PHE A 58 -2.35 -1.35 -12.58
CA PHE A 58 -2.49 -1.66 -11.17
C PHE A 58 -3.35 -2.91 -11.01
N PHE A 59 -2.78 -3.95 -10.42
CA PHE A 59 -3.51 -5.14 -9.98
C PHE A 59 -3.67 -5.09 -8.47
N ASP A 60 -4.91 -4.97 -8.01
CA ASP A 60 -5.25 -4.97 -6.59
C ASP A 60 -5.61 -6.38 -6.13
N GLU A 61 -5.17 -6.77 -4.94
CA GLU A 61 -5.46 -8.07 -4.33
C GLU A 61 -5.04 -9.27 -5.21
N ILE A 62 -3.83 -9.20 -5.80
CA ILE A 62 -3.39 -10.18 -6.82
C ILE A 62 -3.30 -11.63 -6.30
N GLN A 63 -3.21 -11.82 -4.98
CA GLN A 63 -3.12 -13.15 -4.37
C GLN A 63 -4.37 -14.03 -4.60
N TYR A 64 -5.50 -13.45 -4.98
CA TYR A 64 -6.70 -14.21 -5.35
C TYR A 64 -6.52 -14.96 -6.68
N LEU A 65 -5.60 -14.52 -7.54
CA LEU A 65 -5.24 -15.25 -8.73
C LEU A 65 -4.29 -16.40 -8.38
N LYS A 66 -4.66 -17.61 -8.75
CA LYS A 66 -3.79 -18.77 -8.59
C LYS A 66 -2.56 -18.64 -9.51
N ASP A 67 -1.39 -19.02 -9.01
CA ASP A 67 -0.13 -19.00 -9.76
C ASP A 67 0.21 -17.62 -10.36
N TRP A 68 -0.29 -16.55 -9.73
CA TRP A 68 -0.20 -15.18 -10.23
C TRP A 68 1.24 -14.72 -10.50
N GLU A 69 2.23 -15.24 -9.78
CA GLU A 69 3.66 -14.97 -9.99
C GLU A 69 4.10 -15.29 -11.42
N ILE A 70 3.65 -16.44 -11.93
CA ILE A 70 3.98 -16.92 -13.28
C ILE A 70 3.30 -16.02 -14.32
N HIS A 71 2.04 -15.70 -14.10
CA HIS A 71 1.28 -14.80 -14.96
C HIS A 71 1.88 -13.40 -15.01
N LEU A 72 2.21 -12.82 -13.86
CA LEU A 72 2.81 -11.50 -13.76
C LEU A 72 4.20 -11.45 -14.42
N LYS A 73 5.02 -12.50 -14.24
CA LYS A 73 6.30 -12.62 -14.94
C LYS A 73 6.13 -12.68 -16.45
N SER A 74 5.19 -13.50 -16.93
CA SER A 74 4.89 -13.60 -18.35
C SER A 74 4.44 -12.26 -18.95
N LEU A 75 3.62 -11.49 -18.22
CA LEU A 75 3.21 -10.14 -18.64
C LEU A 75 4.38 -9.16 -18.66
N ALA A 76 5.17 -9.09 -17.60
CA ALA A 76 6.32 -8.20 -17.52
C ALA A 76 7.37 -8.48 -18.60
N ASP A 77 7.58 -9.76 -18.95
CA ASP A 77 8.50 -10.16 -20.01
C ASP A 77 7.94 -9.83 -21.42
N SER A 78 6.61 -9.91 -21.61
CA SER A 78 5.93 -9.64 -22.88
C SER A 78 5.75 -8.14 -23.16
N PHE A 79 5.51 -7.34 -22.11
CA PHE A 79 5.14 -5.93 -22.22
C PHE A 79 6.14 -5.02 -21.48
N ARG A 80 7.36 -4.90 -22.03
CA ARG A 80 8.45 -4.15 -21.39
C ARG A 80 8.23 -2.63 -21.28
N ASN A 81 7.32 -2.08 -22.07
CA ASN A 81 6.93 -0.66 -22.04
C ASN A 81 5.79 -0.36 -21.05
N VAL A 82 5.32 -1.37 -20.31
CA VAL A 82 4.22 -1.26 -19.36
C VAL A 82 4.77 -1.42 -17.94
N LYS A 83 4.39 -0.50 -17.06
CA LYS A 83 4.70 -0.57 -15.64
C LYS A 83 3.57 -1.30 -14.92
N PHE A 84 3.88 -2.46 -14.36
CA PHE A 84 2.96 -3.22 -13.53
C PHE A 84 3.18 -2.91 -12.05
N VAL A 85 2.11 -2.52 -11.36
CA VAL A 85 2.06 -2.30 -9.91
C VAL A 85 1.07 -3.30 -9.34
N VAL A 86 1.49 -4.06 -8.33
CA VAL A 86 0.66 -5.10 -7.73
C VAL A 86 0.55 -4.87 -6.23
N SER A 87 -0.65 -5.03 -5.68
CA SER A 87 -0.87 -5.14 -4.24
C SER A 87 -1.23 -6.58 -3.87
N GLY A 88 -0.95 -6.93 -2.63
CA GLY A 88 -1.50 -8.10 -2.01
C GLY A 88 -1.26 -8.12 -0.51
N SER A 89 -1.98 -9.00 0.18
CA SER A 89 -1.89 -9.10 1.64
C SER A 89 -0.47 -9.47 2.12
N ALA A 90 -0.15 -9.09 3.36
CA ALA A 90 1.13 -9.41 4.00
C ALA A 90 1.41 -10.93 4.04
N ALA A 91 0.37 -11.75 4.22
CA ALA A 91 0.50 -13.21 4.19
C ALA A 91 0.92 -13.75 2.81
N ALA A 92 0.44 -13.11 1.73
CA ALA A 92 0.88 -13.42 0.38
C ALA A 92 2.33 -12.97 0.13
N ALA A 93 2.70 -11.77 0.60
CA ALA A 93 4.07 -11.24 0.55
C ALA A 93 5.10 -12.15 1.28
N LEU A 94 4.69 -12.82 2.37
CA LEU A 94 5.54 -13.78 3.07
C LEU A 94 5.75 -15.08 2.28
N LYS A 95 4.72 -15.56 1.56
CA LYS A 95 4.84 -16.74 0.68
C LYS A 95 5.76 -16.46 -0.52
N LEU A 96 5.71 -15.25 -1.05
CA LEU A 96 6.54 -14.76 -2.15
C LEU A 96 8.05 -14.83 -1.87
N LYS A 97 8.48 -14.36 -0.70
CA LYS A 97 9.91 -14.36 -0.31
C LYS A 97 10.54 -15.75 -0.29
N SER A 98 9.74 -16.81 -0.21
CA SER A 98 10.20 -18.21 -0.16
C SER A 98 10.51 -18.81 -1.53
N ARG A 99 9.99 -18.24 -2.63
CA ARG A 99 9.99 -18.88 -3.97
C ARG A 99 10.98 -18.28 -4.98
N GLU A 100 11.99 -17.53 -4.54
CA GLU A 100 12.88 -16.74 -5.40
C GLU A 100 12.10 -15.70 -6.23
N SER A 101 11.90 -14.52 -5.65
CA SER A 101 11.36 -13.36 -6.36
C SER A 101 12.21 -13.10 -7.62
N GLY A 102 11.59 -13.22 -8.80
CA GLY A 102 12.24 -13.21 -10.11
C GLY A 102 13.40 -12.22 -10.22
N ALA A 103 14.60 -12.74 -10.42
CA ALA A 103 15.86 -12.01 -10.44
C ALA A 103 15.78 -10.66 -11.20
N GLY A 104 15.86 -9.56 -10.45
CA GLY A 104 16.18 -8.21 -10.95
C GLY A 104 15.08 -7.41 -11.63
N ARG A 105 13.87 -7.96 -11.84
CA ARG A 105 12.77 -7.24 -12.53
C ARG A 105 11.63 -6.79 -11.63
N PHE A 106 11.54 -7.36 -10.44
CA PHE A 106 10.54 -7.00 -9.44
C PHE A 106 11.19 -6.18 -8.33
N THR A 107 10.53 -5.10 -7.93
CA THR A 107 10.88 -4.33 -6.74
C THR A 107 9.80 -4.54 -5.71
N ASP A 108 10.11 -5.32 -4.68
CA ASP A 108 9.16 -5.63 -3.62
C ASP A 108 9.18 -4.53 -2.56
N PHE A 109 8.00 -4.06 -2.19
CA PHE A 109 7.82 -3.11 -1.11
C PHE A 109 6.90 -3.70 -0.04
N MET A 110 7.44 -3.91 1.16
CA MET A 110 6.68 -4.41 2.30
C MET A 110 6.23 -3.22 3.15
N LEU A 111 4.92 -3.04 3.26
CA LEU A 111 4.30 -2.07 4.17
C LEU A 111 4.04 -2.74 5.52
N PRO A 112 4.80 -2.42 6.58
CA PRO A 112 4.46 -2.87 7.92
C PRO A 112 3.20 -2.15 8.44
N PRO A 113 2.53 -2.71 9.47
CA PRO A 113 1.55 -1.95 10.23
C PRO A 113 2.14 -0.63 10.76
N LEU A 114 1.28 0.36 10.96
CA LEU A 114 1.68 1.63 11.56
C LEU A 114 2.34 1.38 12.91
N THR A 115 3.42 2.09 13.16
CA THR A 115 4.01 2.18 14.50
C THR A 115 3.09 2.96 15.43
N PHE A 116 3.25 2.77 16.74
CA PHE A 116 2.47 3.52 17.73
C PHE A 116 2.65 5.05 17.59
N ASN A 117 3.85 5.49 17.19
CA ASN A 117 4.11 6.91 16.96
C ASN A 117 3.29 7.44 15.77
N GLU A 118 3.29 6.72 14.65
CA GLU A 118 2.48 7.09 13.47
C GLU A 118 0.98 7.03 13.79
N PHE A 119 0.54 6.09 14.62
CA PHE A 119 -0.84 6.02 15.10
C PHE A 119 -1.25 7.29 15.87
N ILE A 120 -0.42 7.74 16.82
CA ILE A 120 -0.64 8.98 17.57
C ILE A 120 -0.66 10.21 16.64
N GLU A 121 0.25 10.23 15.67
CA GLU A 121 0.36 11.32 14.70
C GLU A 121 -0.86 11.43 13.81
N LEU A 122 -1.33 10.31 13.26
CA LEU A 122 -2.54 10.29 12.43
C LEU A 122 -3.80 10.67 13.21
N LYS A 123 -3.81 10.46 14.53
CA LYS A 123 -4.88 10.94 15.42
C LYS A 123 -4.79 12.41 15.81
N GLY A 124 -3.72 13.12 15.44
CA GLY A 124 -3.50 14.50 15.87
C GLY A 124 -3.04 14.65 17.33
N ASN A 125 -2.63 13.55 17.97
CA ASN A 125 -2.26 13.49 19.38
C ASN A 125 -0.74 13.66 19.62
N ASN A 126 -0.02 14.27 18.68
CA ASN A 126 1.44 14.49 18.75
C ASN A 126 1.90 15.18 20.03
N HIS A 127 1.04 15.97 20.67
CA HIS A 127 1.34 16.64 21.92
C HIS A 127 1.59 15.67 23.10
N LEU A 128 1.17 14.41 23.00
CA LEU A 128 1.37 13.38 24.01
C LEU A 128 2.84 12.92 24.10
N ILE A 129 3.56 12.94 22.98
CA ILE A 129 4.98 12.57 22.90
C ILE A 129 5.80 13.85 22.72
N LYS A 130 6.59 14.22 23.73
CA LYS A 130 7.51 15.36 23.62
C LYS A 130 8.95 14.90 23.56
N GLN A 131 9.65 15.35 22.53
CA GLN A 131 11.10 15.26 22.51
C GLN A 131 11.68 16.31 23.48
N VAL A 132 12.40 15.82 24.48
CA VAL A 132 13.19 16.61 25.41
C VAL A 132 14.67 16.20 25.27
N PHE A 133 15.59 17.07 25.64
CA PHE A 133 17.02 16.75 25.64
C PHE A 133 17.47 16.52 27.07
N LEU A 134 18.00 15.33 27.35
CA LEU A 134 18.60 14.99 28.63
C LEU A 134 20.12 15.19 28.55
N GLN A 135 20.72 15.80 29.56
CA GLN A 135 22.17 15.79 29.72
C GLN A 135 22.60 14.51 30.41
N ILE A 136 23.22 13.60 29.65
CA ILE A 136 23.79 12.35 30.18
C ILE A 136 25.27 12.35 29.84
N GLY A 137 26.13 12.40 30.87
CA GLY A 137 27.60 12.41 30.70
C GLY A 137 28.13 13.63 29.93
N GLY A 138 27.49 14.80 30.08
CA GLY A 138 27.90 16.03 29.39
C GLY A 138 27.48 16.12 27.92
N LYS A 139 26.68 15.17 27.42
CA LYS A 139 26.10 15.19 26.06
C LYS A 139 24.59 15.38 26.13
N ASN A 140 24.06 16.20 25.23
CA ASN A 140 22.62 16.32 25.00
C ASN A 140 22.14 15.10 24.21
N VAL A 141 21.31 14.27 24.84
CA VAL A 141 20.71 13.08 24.23
C VAL A 141 19.22 13.34 24.04
N PRO A 142 18.66 13.14 22.83
CA PRO A 142 17.22 13.23 22.62
C PRO A 142 16.51 12.12 23.39
N TYR A 143 15.48 12.48 24.13
CA TYR A 143 14.63 11.60 24.91
C TYR A 143 13.16 11.92 24.61
N PHE A 144 12.31 10.91 24.53
CA PHE A 144 10.89 11.09 24.30
C PHE A 144 10.14 10.87 25.62
N GLY A 145 9.59 11.94 26.18
CA GLY A 145 8.80 11.91 27.40
C GLY A 145 7.30 11.92 27.10
N ALA A 146 6.54 11.22 27.93
CA ALA A 146 5.08 11.30 27.95
C ALA A 146 4.66 12.56 28.71
N THR A 147 3.90 13.47 28.08
CA THR A 147 3.41 14.67 28.78
C THR A 147 2.21 14.35 29.66
N PHE A 148 1.38 13.40 29.24
CA PHE A 148 0.16 12.97 29.92
C PHE A 148 0.09 11.45 29.92
N GLU A 149 0.65 10.82 30.96
CA GLU A 149 0.80 9.36 31.02
C GLU A 149 -0.54 8.61 30.90
N LYS A 150 -1.62 9.16 31.48
CA LYS A 150 -2.94 8.54 31.41
C LYS A 150 -3.48 8.50 29.98
N GLU A 151 -3.46 9.64 29.29
CA GLU A 151 -3.97 9.77 27.93
C GLU A 151 -3.11 8.98 26.93
N LEU A 152 -1.79 8.97 27.12
CA LEU A 152 -0.88 8.13 26.32
C LEU A 152 -1.18 6.64 26.50
N ASN A 153 -1.44 6.20 27.74
CA ASN A 153 -1.81 4.81 28.02
C ASN A 153 -3.16 4.44 27.41
N GLU A 154 -4.13 5.35 27.41
CA GLU A 154 -5.42 5.14 26.74
C GLU A 154 -5.23 4.97 25.22
N GLN A 155 -4.41 5.80 24.58
CA GLN A 155 -4.05 5.65 23.17
C GLN A 155 -3.28 4.34 22.91
N PHE A 156 -2.42 3.93 23.82
CA PHE A 156 -1.66 2.68 23.70
C PHE A 156 -2.55 1.44 23.80
N ILE A 157 -3.52 1.45 24.72
CA ILE A 157 -4.53 0.39 24.83
C ILE A 157 -5.35 0.32 23.54
N GLU A 158 -5.74 1.46 22.99
CA GLU A 158 -6.46 1.52 21.72
C GLU A 158 -5.63 0.93 20.57
N TYR A 159 -4.36 1.32 20.47
CA TYR A 159 -3.42 0.77 19.50
C TYR A 159 -3.23 -0.76 19.64
N ILE A 160 -3.17 -1.30 20.86
CA ILE A 160 -3.11 -2.75 21.07
C ILE A 160 -4.40 -3.44 20.62
N ASN A 161 -5.55 -2.86 20.94
CA ASN A 161 -6.85 -3.47 20.65
C ASN A 161 -7.17 -3.50 19.16
N TYR A 162 -6.79 -2.46 18.43
CA TYR A 162 -7.13 -2.30 17.02
C TYR A 162 -5.94 -2.52 16.07
N GLY A 163 -4.73 -2.58 16.62
CA GLY A 163 -3.48 -2.69 15.86
C GLY A 163 -3.07 -1.39 15.18
N GLY A 164 -1.99 -1.46 14.42
CA GLY A 164 -1.50 -0.37 13.55
C GLY A 164 -2.20 -0.31 12.19
N TYR A 165 -3.45 -0.75 12.08
CA TYR A 165 -4.19 -0.71 10.82
C TYR A 165 -4.77 0.69 10.58
N PRO A 166 -4.39 1.39 9.49
CA PRO A 166 -4.89 2.74 9.22
C PRO A 166 -6.41 2.83 9.16
N GLU A 167 -7.09 1.79 8.66
CA GLU A 167 -8.53 1.74 8.49
C GLU A 167 -9.28 1.97 9.80
N VAL A 168 -8.71 1.53 10.94
CA VAL A 168 -9.36 1.70 12.24
C VAL A 168 -9.27 3.13 12.74
N ILE A 169 -8.18 3.84 12.42
CA ILE A 169 -7.97 5.25 12.77
C ILE A 169 -9.02 6.13 12.08
N PHE A 170 -9.36 5.81 10.83
CA PHE A 170 -10.33 6.58 10.03
C PHE A 170 -11.78 6.11 10.19
N SER A 171 -12.03 4.98 10.85
CA SER A 171 -13.39 4.46 11.06
C SER A 171 -14.12 5.22 12.18
N GLU A 172 -15.37 5.62 11.93
CA GLU A 172 -16.23 6.36 12.89
C GLU A 172 -16.52 5.60 14.19
N ILE A 173 -16.10 4.33 14.32
CA ILE A 173 -16.30 3.50 15.52
C ILE A 173 -15.61 4.13 16.75
N THR A 174 -14.57 4.95 16.57
CA THR A 174 -13.94 5.70 17.67
C THR A 174 -14.66 7.02 17.99
N SER A 175 -15.45 7.59 17.08
CA SER A 175 -16.20 8.84 17.33
C SER A 175 -17.43 8.66 18.22
N SER A 176 -17.97 7.44 18.35
CA SER A 176 -19.19 7.21 19.14
C SER A 176 -18.98 7.08 20.65
N LYS A 177 -17.74 7.17 21.15
CA LYS A 177 -17.44 7.17 22.59
C LYS A 177 -17.12 8.55 23.17
N PHE A 178 -17.16 9.60 22.35
CA PHE A 178 -16.96 10.98 22.77
C PHE A 178 -18.23 11.84 22.59
N THR A 179 -19.38 11.32 23.05
CA THR A 179 -20.58 12.12 23.35
C THR A 179 -21.20 11.57 24.62
#